data_AF-A0A7S1JVP2-F1
#
_entry.id   AF-A0A7S1JVP2-F1
#
_cell.length_a   1.000
_cell.length_b   1.000
_cell.length_c   1.000
_cell.angle_alpha   90.00
_cell.angle_beta   90.00
_cell.angle_gamma   90.00
#
_symmetry.space_group_name_H-M   'P 1'
#
loop_
_entity.id
_entity.type
_entity.pdbx_description
1 polymer ?
#
loop_
_entity_poly.entity_id
_entity_poly.type
_entity_poly.pdbx_seq_one_letter_code
_entity_poly.pdbx_strand_id
1 'polypeptide(L)'
;VRIAAVKAVSSLTQIVETEEQATAFKTLIGPLVRVVEAALQQGHEDTAVLAIEIFDDLVECNVVFSAQDLPDIVKFMLHIAANTHLQTGTRSQALTFLHWVCKNKPKVVTRNQLLPAILNVILPMAAEPDEHDEEEEESPSTLAASTLDTVALSLPGTQVFNVAIEGIGQYSQSTHPNQRKAAMTLLGILSEGCAETMRRQLDQLLPFALKAFEDPQALVRVGAATCIGQFIGALRVPAAGDIEAV
;
A
#
# COMPACT_ATOMS: atom_id res chain seq x y z
N VAL A 1 -0.31 -20.91 -23.97
CA VAL A 1 0.62 -20.02 -24.72
C VAL A 1 0.81 -18.66 -24.05
N ARG A 2 -0.25 -17.88 -23.74
CA ARG A 2 -0.12 -16.58 -23.07
C ARG A 2 0.53 -16.65 -21.67
N ILE A 3 0.12 -17.62 -20.84
CA ILE A 3 0.70 -17.84 -19.50
C ILE A 3 2.20 -18.20 -19.58
N ALA A 4 2.59 -19.03 -20.55
CA ALA A 4 4.00 -19.38 -20.76
C ALA A 4 4.82 -18.18 -21.26
N ALA A 5 4.23 -17.32 -22.10
CA ALA A 5 4.86 -16.07 -22.53
C ALA A 5 5.02 -15.07 -21.37
N VAL A 6 4.01 -14.98 -20.49
CA VAL A 6 4.05 -14.18 -19.26
C VAL A 6 5.19 -14.62 -18.34
N LYS A 7 5.31 -15.92 -18.05
CA LYS A 7 6.40 -16.46 -17.24
C LYS A 7 7.77 -16.24 -17.90
N ALA A 8 7.85 -16.34 -19.22
CA ALA A 8 9.09 -16.07 -19.96
C ALA A 8 9.50 -14.58 -19.92
N VAL A 9 8.53 -13.65 -19.94
CA VAL A 9 8.78 -12.20 -19.83
C VAL A 9 9.28 -11.84 -18.43
N SER A 10 8.70 -12.42 -17.37
CA SER A 10 9.19 -12.27 -15.98
C SER A 10 10.64 -12.74 -15.83
N SER A 11 11.05 -13.86 -16.44
CA SER A 11 12.46 -14.27 -16.42
C SER A 11 13.40 -13.38 -17.24
N LEU A 12 12.88 -12.62 -18.21
CA LEU A 12 13.68 -11.73 -19.06
C LEU A 12 13.96 -10.37 -18.41
N THR A 13 13.17 -9.93 -17.43
CA THR A 13 13.39 -8.64 -16.73
C THR A 13 14.72 -8.62 -15.97
N GLN A 14 15.17 -9.79 -15.50
CA GLN A 14 16.47 -9.99 -14.85
C GLN A 14 17.69 -9.87 -15.80
N ILE A 15 17.46 -9.73 -17.12
CA ILE A 15 18.51 -9.77 -18.17
C ILE A 15 18.60 -8.43 -18.92
N VAL A 16 17.85 -7.40 -18.51
CA VAL A 16 17.87 -6.10 -19.20
C VAL A 16 19.14 -5.33 -18.82
N GLU A 17 20.15 -5.43 -19.68
CA GLU A 17 21.44 -4.75 -19.55
C GLU A 17 21.61 -3.63 -20.60
N THR A 18 20.75 -3.57 -21.64
CA THR A 18 20.89 -2.63 -22.76
C THR A 18 19.65 -1.76 -23.02
N GLU A 19 19.84 -0.59 -23.62
CA GLU A 19 18.75 0.32 -24.03
C GLU A 19 17.78 -0.33 -25.05
N GLU A 20 18.29 -1.25 -25.88
CA GLU A 20 17.50 -1.95 -26.89
C GLU A 20 16.52 -2.95 -26.24
N GLN A 21 16.98 -3.68 -25.23
CA GLN A 21 16.15 -4.55 -24.40
C GLN A 21 15.10 -3.75 -23.64
N ALA A 22 15.48 -2.62 -23.03
CA ALA A 22 14.55 -1.72 -22.36
C ALA A 22 13.46 -1.18 -23.31
N THR A 23 13.81 -0.93 -24.57
CA THR A 23 12.87 -0.48 -25.60
C THR A 23 11.91 -1.59 -26.02
N ALA A 24 12.40 -2.83 -26.18
CA ALA A 24 11.54 -3.98 -26.45
C ALA A 24 10.53 -4.21 -25.33
N PHE A 25 10.95 -4.08 -24.06
CA PHE A 25 10.07 -4.21 -22.90
C PHE A 25 8.95 -3.16 -22.86
N LYS A 26 9.24 -1.91 -23.24
CA LYS A 26 8.19 -0.86 -23.35
C LYS A 26 7.06 -1.26 -24.29
N THR A 27 7.36 -2.01 -25.36
CA THR A 27 6.32 -2.46 -26.30
C THR A 27 5.37 -3.52 -25.70
N LEU A 28 5.76 -4.17 -24.60
CA LEU A 28 4.96 -5.20 -23.92
C LEU A 28 3.92 -4.61 -22.95
N ILE A 29 4.10 -3.37 -22.50
CA ILE A 29 3.21 -2.72 -21.50
C ILE A 29 1.76 -2.68 -21.99
N GLY A 30 1.49 -2.11 -23.16
CA GLY A 30 0.13 -2.03 -23.71
C GLY A 30 -0.53 -3.39 -23.93
N PRO A 31 0.15 -4.38 -24.56
CA PRO A 31 -0.31 -5.75 -24.61
C PRO A 31 -0.64 -6.37 -23.24
N LEU A 32 0.18 -6.17 -22.21
CA LEU A 32 -0.05 -6.70 -20.87
C LEU A 32 -1.29 -6.09 -20.22
N VAL A 33 -1.48 -4.76 -20.30
CA VAL A 33 -2.70 -4.10 -19.81
C VAL A 33 -3.94 -4.73 -20.45
N ARG A 34 -3.93 -4.94 -21.77
CA ARG A 34 -5.05 -5.59 -22.49
C ARG A 34 -5.28 -7.04 -22.06
N VAL A 35 -4.25 -7.76 -21.62
CA VAL A 35 -4.40 -9.11 -21.08
C VAL A 35 -5.14 -9.05 -19.75
N VAL A 36 -4.77 -8.15 -18.85
CA VAL A 36 -5.46 -7.95 -17.57
C VAL A 36 -6.93 -7.58 -17.82
N GLU A 37 -7.20 -6.58 -18.67
CA GLU A 37 -8.58 -6.16 -19.00
C GLU A 37 -9.42 -7.32 -19.56
N ALA A 38 -8.90 -8.05 -20.54
CA ALA A 38 -9.61 -9.16 -21.16
C ALA A 38 -9.85 -10.32 -20.19
N ALA A 39 -8.89 -10.60 -19.31
CA ALA A 39 -9.02 -11.62 -18.28
C ALA A 39 -10.13 -11.26 -17.29
N LEU A 40 -10.14 -10.03 -16.78
CA LEU A 40 -11.17 -9.53 -15.87
C LEU A 40 -12.57 -9.53 -16.52
N GLN A 41 -12.69 -9.09 -17.77
CA GLN A 41 -13.97 -9.11 -18.51
C GLN A 41 -14.55 -10.51 -18.70
N GLN A 42 -13.70 -11.53 -18.74
CA GLN A 42 -14.09 -12.93 -18.89
C GLN A 42 -14.24 -13.67 -17.55
N GLY A 43 -13.99 -12.99 -16.43
CA GLY A 43 -13.98 -13.62 -15.10
C GLY A 43 -12.77 -14.53 -14.85
N HIS A 44 -11.72 -14.43 -15.66
CA HIS A 44 -10.48 -15.21 -15.51
C HIS A 44 -9.51 -14.50 -14.56
N GLU A 45 -9.93 -14.30 -13.30
CA GLU A 45 -9.20 -13.51 -12.30
C GLU A 45 -7.80 -14.04 -11.99
N ASP A 46 -7.58 -15.36 -11.93
CA ASP A 46 -6.24 -15.95 -11.78
C ASP A 46 -5.28 -15.52 -12.89
N THR A 47 -5.78 -15.38 -14.12
CA THR A 47 -4.96 -14.92 -15.25
C THR A 47 -4.65 -13.43 -15.13
N ALA A 48 -5.58 -12.65 -14.58
CA ALA A 48 -5.35 -11.24 -14.29
C ALA A 48 -4.28 -11.06 -13.21
N VAL A 49 -4.35 -11.83 -12.11
CA VAL A 49 -3.34 -11.86 -11.04
C VAL A 49 -1.95 -12.13 -11.61
N LEU A 50 -1.78 -13.23 -12.34
CA LEU A 50 -0.49 -13.57 -12.98
C LEU A 50 0.02 -12.49 -13.94
N ALA A 51 -0.87 -11.76 -14.61
CA ALA A 51 -0.49 -10.67 -15.50
C ALA A 51 -0.11 -9.39 -14.72
N ILE A 52 -0.72 -9.16 -13.56
CA ILE A 52 -0.37 -8.06 -12.64
C ILE A 52 1.00 -8.31 -11.99
N GLU A 53 1.31 -9.55 -11.59
CA GLU A 53 2.63 -9.93 -11.03
C GLU A 53 3.80 -9.52 -11.94
N ILE A 54 3.63 -9.58 -13.27
CA ILE A 54 4.67 -9.11 -14.19
C ILE A 54 4.93 -7.62 -14.01
N PHE A 55 3.89 -6.82 -13.74
CA PHE A 55 4.09 -5.39 -13.50
C PHE A 55 4.84 -5.15 -12.19
N ASP A 56 4.67 -6.00 -11.18
CA ASP A 56 5.47 -5.96 -9.94
C ASP A 56 6.95 -6.19 -10.27
N ASP A 57 7.26 -7.28 -10.98
CA ASP A 57 8.61 -7.61 -11.42
C ASP A 57 9.25 -6.45 -12.21
N LEU A 58 8.48 -5.81 -13.09
CA LEU A 58 8.96 -4.68 -13.90
C LEU A 58 9.29 -3.46 -13.04
N VAL A 59 8.47 -3.16 -12.03
CA VAL A 59 8.70 -2.03 -11.12
C VAL A 59 9.86 -2.32 -10.18
N GLU A 60 9.95 -3.53 -9.64
CA GLU A 60 11.02 -3.99 -8.76
C GLU A 60 12.38 -4.01 -9.48
N CYS A 61 12.44 -4.54 -10.71
CA CYS A 61 13.63 -4.53 -11.56
C CYS A 61 13.99 -3.13 -12.11
N ASN A 62 13.31 -2.08 -11.65
CA ASN A 62 13.56 -0.70 -12.02
C ASN A 62 13.42 -0.37 -13.52
N VAL A 63 12.63 -1.15 -14.27
CA VAL A 63 12.40 -0.91 -15.71
C VAL A 63 11.94 0.52 -15.97
N VAL A 64 12.43 1.10 -17.07
CA VAL A 64 12.11 2.49 -17.46
C VAL A 64 10.76 2.51 -18.16
N PHE A 65 9.73 2.95 -17.44
CA PHE A 65 8.43 3.29 -18.02
C PHE A 65 8.50 4.65 -18.72
N SER A 66 7.58 4.89 -19.68
CA SER A 66 7.41 6.25 -20.18
C SER A 66 6.78 7.15 -19.11
N ALA A 67 6.82 8.47 -19.33
CA ALA A 67 6.26 9.45 -18.41
C ALA A 67 4.73 9.32 -18.23
N GLN A 68 4.03 8.68 -19.17
CA GLN A 68 2.58 8.49 -19.13
C GLN A 68 2.17 7.07 -18.72
N ASP A 69 2.94 6.05 -19.12
CA ASP A 69 2.53 4.65 -18.89
C ASP A 69 2.36 4.33 -17.39
N LEU A 70 3.37 4.62 -16.56
CA LEU A 70 3.32 4.20 -15.16
C LEU A 70 2.19 4.90 -14.36
N PRO A 71 1.98 6.22 -14.47
CA PRO A 71 0.81 6.86 -13.87
C PRO A 71 -0.53 6.24 -14.30
N ASP A 72 -0.68 5.87 -15.56
CA ASP A 72 -1.94 5.29 -16.06
C ASP A 72 -2.13 3.84 -15.60
N ILE A 73 -1.05 3.05 -15.53
CA ILE A 73 -1.07 1.72 -14.91
C ILE A 73 -1.44 1.82 -13.43
N VAL A 74 -0.89 2.80 -12.69
CA VAL A 74 -1.27 3.03 -11.29
C VAL A 74 -2.77 3.30 -11.14
N LYS A 75 -3.35 4.17 -11.98
CA LYS A 75 -4.80 4.43 -11.97
C LYS A 75 -5.60 3.17 -12.30
N PHE A 76 -5.13 2.37 -13.25
CA PHE A 76 -5.75 1.09 -13.59
C PHE A 76 -5.74 0.11 -12.40
N MET A 77 -4.61 -0.04 -11.71
CA MET A 77 -4.51 -0.90 -10.53
C MET A 77 -5.34 -0.37 -9.35
N LEU A 78 -5.44 0.96 -9.19
CA LEU A 78 -6.35 1.58 -8.21
C LEU A 78 -7.81 1.20 -8.46
N HIS A 79 -8.24 1.15 -9.72
CA HIS A 79 -9.59 0.69 -10.08
C HIS A 79 -9.81 -0.78 -9.76
N ILE A 80 -8.81 -1.64 -9.99
CA ILE A 80 -8.89 -3.07 -9.67
C ILE A 80 -8.96 -3.26 -8.15
N ALA A 81 -8.04 -2.67 -7.39
CA ALA A 81 -7.96 -2.82 -5.94
C ALA A 81 -9.21 -2.29 -5.21
N ALA A 82 -9.83 -1.22 -5.71
CA ALA A 82 -11.06 -0.66 -5.14
C ALA A 82 -12.33 -1.47 -5.46
N ASN A 83 -12.29 -2.41 -6.41
CA ASN A 83 -13.49 -3.06 -6.93
C ASN A 83 -13.89 -4.29 -6.09
N THR A 84 -14.74 -4.09 -5.08
CA THR A 84 -15.25 -5.13 -4.17
C THR A 84 -16.08 -6.24 -4.85
N HIS A 85 -16.33 -6.17 -6.16
CA HIS A 85 -16.90 -7.27 -6.93
C HIS A 85 -15.86 -8.28 -7.44
N LEU A 86 -14.57 -7.94 -7.38
CA LEU A 86 -13.48 -8.85 -7.70
C LEU A 86 -13.08 -9.67 -6.48
N GLN A 87 -12.46 -10.81 -6.74
CA GLN A 87 -11.88 -11.65 -5.70
C GLN A 87 -10.81 -10.89 -4.92
N THR A 88 -10.68 -11.24 -3.64
CA THR A 88 -9.68 -10.65 -2.75
C THR A 88 -8.26 -10.81 -3.28
N GLY A 89 -7.89 -11.98 -3.82
CA GLY A 89 -6.57 -12.18 -4.44
C GLY A 89 -6.27 -11.20 -5.58
N THR A 90 -7.25 -10.92 -6.45
CA THR A 90 -7.13 -9.93 -7.54
C THR A 90 -6.89 -8.52 -7.01
N ARG A 91 -7.66 -8.11 -6.00
CA ARG A 91 -7.53 -6.79 -5.37
C ARG A 91 -6.21 -6.64 -4.62
N SER A 92 -5.83 -7.67 -3.86
CA SER A 92 -4.56 -7.73 -3.15
C SER A 92 -3.38 -7.65 -4.11
N GLN A 93 -3.37 -8.39 -5.21
CA GLN A 93 -2.30 -8.32 -6.20
C GLN A 93 -2.17 -6.91 -6.82
N ALA A 94 -3.29 -6.23 -7.09
CA ALA A 94 -3.26 -4.85 -7.53
C ALA A 94 -2.71 -3.90 -6.46
N LEU A 95 -2.96 -4.14 -5.17
CA LEU A 95 -2.38 -3.38 -4.07
C LEU A 95 -0.87 -3.65 -3.91
N THR A 96 -0.42 -4.90 -4.11
CA THR A 96 1.01 -5.27 -4.14
C THR A 96 1.76 -4.48 -5.20
N PHE A 97 1.17 -4.30 -6.39
CA PHE A 97 1.75 -3.41 -7.40
C PHE A 97 1.91 -1.97 -6.90
N LEU A 98 0.87 -1.42 -6.24
CA LEU A 98 0.92 -0.06 -5.69
C LEU A 98 1.99 0.08 -4.61
N HIS A 99 2.16 -0.94 -3.76
CA HIS A 99 3.26 -1.03 -2.80
C HIS A 99 4.61 -0.88 -3.51
N TRP A 100 4.86 -1.67 -4.57
CA TRP A 100 6.11 -1.62 -5.32
C TRP A 100 6.36 -0.26 -5.98
N VAL A 101 5.31 0.37 -6.51
CA VAL A 101 5.42 1.72 -7.10
C VAL A 101 5.78 2.76 -6.04
N CYS A 102 5.17 2.69 -4.84
CA CYS A 102 5.49 3.61 -3.75
C CYS A 102 6.95 3.45 -3.30
N LYS A 103 7.42 2.21 -3.19
CA LYS A 103 8.79 1.87 -2.79
C LYS A 103 9.84 2.29 -3.82
N ASN A 104 9.67 1.88 -5.07
CA ASN A 104 10.71 2.00 -6.11
C ASN A 104 10.57 3.27 -6.96
N LYS A 105 9.36 3.81 -7.11
CA LYS A 105 9.07 4.96 -7.98
C LYS A 105 8.31 6.08 -7.26
N PRO A 106 8.69 6.52 -6.03
CA PRO A 106 7.93 7.49 -5.23
C PRO A 106 7.74 8.86 -5.91
N LYS A 107 8.67 9.25 -6.80
CA LYS A 107 8.56 10.48 -7.61
C LYS A 107 7.35 10.45 -8.55
N VAL A 108 6.93 9.28 -9.02
CA VAL A 108 5.77 9.13 -9.88
C VAL A 108 4.49 9.40 -9.08
N VAL A 109 4.41 8.86 -7.86
CA VAL A 109 3.28 9.07 -6.95
C VAL A 109 3.12 10.55 -6.59
N THR A 110 4.21 11.21 -6.20
CA THR A 110 4.19 12.62 -5.77
C THR A 110 3.90 13.58 -6.94
N ARG A 111 4.58 13.42 -8.09
CA ARG A 111 4.40 14.31 -9.25
C ARG A 111 3.01 14.22 -9.88
N ASN A 112 2.39 13.05 -9.82
CA ASN A 112 1.06 12.81 -10.40
C ASN A 112 -0.07 12.88 -9.37
N GLN A 113 0.21 13.29 -8.13
CA GLN A 113 -0.79 13.47 -7.06
C GLN A 113 -1.61 12.20 -6.79
N LEU A 114 -0.97 11.02 -6.83
CA LEU A 114 -1.64 9.72 -6.71
C LEU A 114 -1.87 9.28 -5.26
N LEU A 115 -1.20 9.92 -4.30
CA LEU A 115 -1.25 9.56 -2.87
C LEU A 115 -2.68 9.50 -2.30
N PRO A 116 -3.58 10.48 -2.51
CA PRO A 116 -4.94 10.39 -1.97
C PRO A 116 -5.70 9.19 -2.52
N ALA A 117 -5.54 8.86 -3.79
CA ALA A 117 -6.20 7.71 -4.40
C ALA A 117 -5.68 6.38 -3.83
N ILE A 118 -4.37 6.28 -3.59
CA ILE A 118 -3.75 5.11 -2.95
C ILE A 118 -4.30 4.92 -1.53
N LEU A 119 -4.36 6.00 -0.73
CA LEU A 119 -4.91 5.94 0.63
C LEU A 119 -6.39 5.56 0.64
N ASN A 120 -7.18 6.01 -0.34
CA ASN A 120 -8.59 5.63 -0.49
C ASN A 120 -8.82 4.14 -0.78
N VAL A 121 -7.79 3.41 -1.25
CA VAL A 121 -7.82 1.95 -1.41
C VAL A 121 -7.34 1.26 -0.13
N ILE A 122 -6.23 1.74 0.44
CA ILE A 122 -5.63 1.17 1.65
C ILE A 122 -6.63 1.16 2.82
N LEU A 123 -7.35 2.26 3.05
CA LEU A 123 -8.23 2.38 4.21
C LEU A 123 -9.34 1.30 4.21
N PRO A 124 -10.16 1.15 3.16
CA PRO A 124 -11.14 0.06 3.06
C PRO A 124 -10.53 -1.33 3.22
N MET A 125 -9.41 -1.63 2.53
CA MET A 125 -8.77 -2.95 2.60
C MET A 125 -8.22 -3.26 4.00
N ALA A 126 -7.67 -2.25 4.70
CA ALA A 126 -7.24 -2.37 6.09
C ALA A 126 -8.38 -2.67 7.09
N ALA A 127 -9.62 -2.37 6.70
CA ALA A 127 -10.82 -2.60 7.50
C ALA A 127 -11.61 -3.84 7.06
N GLU A 128 -11.14 -4.57 6.04
CA GLU A 128 -11.70 -5.87 5.72
C GLU A 128 -11.45 -6.84 6.89
N PRO A 129 -12.44 -7.67 7.24
CA PRO A 129 -12.26 -8.67 8.27
C PRO A 129 -11.14 -9.62 7.85
N ASP A 130 -10.28 -9.99 8.81
CA ASP A 130 -9.36 -11.10 8.67
C ASP A 130 -10.19 -12.41 8.75
N GLU A 131 -10.92 -12.69 7.68
CA GLU A 131 -11.51 -14.01 7.45
C GLU A 131 -10.34 -14.92 7.05
N HIS A 132 -10.28 -16.15 7.56
CA HIS A 132 -9.27 -17.20 7.33
C HIS A 132 -8.16 -17.28 8.41
N ASP A 133 -8.27 -18.31 9.26
CA ASP A 133 -7.17 -18.95 10.02
C ASP A 133 -6.27 -19.80 9.07
N GLU A 134 -6.27 -19.53 7.76
CA GLU A 134 -5.39 -20.22 6.82
C GLU A 134 -4.03 -19.54 6.88
N GLU A 135 -3.11 -20.12 7.65
CA GLU A 135 -1.77 -19.62 7.98
C GLU A 135 -0.86 -19.31 6.78
N GLU A 136 -1.31 -19.49 5.53
CA GLU A 136 -0.49 -19.46 4.32
C GLU A 136 -0.67 -18.20 3.44
N GLU A 137 -1.80 -17.47 3.48
CA GLU A 137 -2.01 -16.24 2.68
C GLU A 137 -2.04 -14.96 3.53
N GLU A 138 -1.33 -13.90 3.08
CA GLU A 138 -1.35 -12.59 3.73
C GLU A 138 -2.74 -11.96 3.62
N SER A 139 -3.36 -11.65 4.76
CA SER A 139 -4.70 -11.05 4.76
C SER A 139 -4.70 -9.66 4.10
N PRO A 140 -5.82 -9.23 3.49
CA PRO A 140 -5.92 -7.89 2.86
C PRO A 140 -5.60 -6.76 3.84
N SER A 141 -5.96 -6.95 5.11
CA SER A 141 -5.72 -5.95 6.14
C SER A 141 -4.22 -5.82 6.45
N THR A 142 -3.49 -6.93 6.45
CA THR A 142 -2.03 -6.98 6.64
C THR A 142 -1.30 -6.36 5.45
N LEU A 143 -1.70 -6.71 4.23
CA LEU A 143 -1.13 -6.13 3.01
C LEU A 143 -1.36 -4.61 2.94
N ALA A 144 -2.56 -4.15 3.30
CA ALA A 144 -2.88 -2.72 3.36
C ALA A 144 -2.04 -1.98 4.41
N ALA A 145 -1.85 -2.58 5.60
CA ALA A 145 -0.97 -2.07 6.62
C ALA A 145 0.50 -1.96 6.13
N SER A 146 1.03 -3.03 5.54
CA SER A 146 2.39 -3.07 4.95
C SER A 146 2.57 -2.04 3.83
N THR A 147 1.54 -1.86 3.01
CA THR A 147 1.54 -0.84 1.94
C THR A 147 1.56 0.56 2.52
N LEU A 148 0.77 0.85 3.58
CA LEU A 148 0.81 2.15 4.23
C LEU A 148 2.18 2.45 4.84
N ASP A 149 2.80 1.46 5.49
CA ASP A 149 4.14 1.60 6.06
C ASP A 149 5.15 1.99 4.97
N THR A 150 5.12 1.28 3.85
CA THR A 150 5.96 1.58 2.69
C THR A 150 5.69 2.97 2.12
N VAL A 151 4.43 3.39 2.04
CA VAL A 151 4.04 4.75 1.64
C VAL A 151 4.64 5.78 2.60
N ALA A 152 4.53 5.57 3.91
CA ALA A 152 5.03 6.49 4.92
C ALA A 152 6.56 6.60 4.90
N LEU A 153 7.27 5.49 4.66
CA LEU A 153 8.73 5.43 4.60
C LEU A 153 9.31 5.96 3.29
N SER A 154 8.58 5.85 2.18
CA SER A 154 9.09 6.17 0.84
C SER A 154 8.67 7.55 0.32
N LEU A 155 7.63 8.16 0.90
CA LEU A 155 7.12 9.47 0.51
C LEU A 155 7.34 10.53 1.61
N PRO A 156 7.21 11.84 1.30
CA PRO A 156 7.32 12.87 2.32
C PRO A 156 6.29 12.67 3.46
N GLY A 157 6.76 12.31 4.65
CA GLY A 157 5.90 11.92 5.79
C GLY A 157 4.86 12.97 6.18
N THR A 158 5.20 14.27 6.11
CA THR A 158 4.22 15.35 6.35
C THR A 158 3.04 15.30 5.38
N GLN A 159 3.30 15.01 4.11
CA GLN A 159 2.26 14.90 3.10
C GLN A 159 1.42 13.65 3.32
N VAL A 160 2.06 12.51 3.59
CA VAL A 160 1.38 11.24 3.89
C VAL A 160 0.46 11.41 5.09
N PHE A 161 0.98 11.93 6.21
CA PHE A 161 0.22 12.15 7.42
C PHE A 161 -1.00 13.06 7.20
N ASN A 162 -0.81 14.21 6.54
CA ASN A 162 -1.90 15.18 6.32
C ASN A 162 -3.04 14.60 5.49
N VAL A 163 -2.76 13.69 4.55
CA VAL A 163 -3.80 13.05 3.74
C VAL A 163 -4.43 11.87 4.48
N ALA A 164 -3.63 11.06 5.19
CA ALA A 164 -4.11 9.85 5.86
C ALA A 164 -4.95 10.15 7.11
N ILE A 165 -4.62 11.20 7.87
CA ILE A 165 -5.22 11.47 9.19
C ILE A 165 -6.72 11.76 9.11
N GLU A 166 -7.21 12.35 8.02
CA GLU A 166 -8.64 12.62 7.83
C GLU A 166 -9.44 11.31 7.74
N GLY A 167 -9.03 10.39 6.87
CA GLY A 167 -9.70 9.10 6.69
C GLY A 167 -9.57 8.21 7.93
N ILE A 168 -8.40 8.20 8.59
CA ILE A 168 -8.21 7.51 9.88
C ILE A 168 -9.17 8.07 10.94
N GLY A 169 -9.30 9.39 11.01
CA GLY A 169 -10.24 10.05 11.92
C GLY A 169 -11.68 9.64 11.67
N GLN A 170 -12.11 9.56 10.41
CA GLN A 170 -13.45 9.08 10.04
C GLN A 170 -13.67 7.62 10.46
N TYR A 171 -12.71 6.74 10.16
CA TYR A 171 -12.80 5.32 10.49
C TYR A 171 -12.85 5.07 12.00
N SER A 172 -12.14 5.88 12.79
CA SER A 172 -12.15 5.79 14.26
C SER A 172 -13.51 6.06 14.89
N GLN A 173 -14.37 6.81 14.20
CA GLN A 173 -15.72 7.16 14.64
C GLN A 173 -16.80 6.23 14.05
N SER A 174 -16.40 5.24 13.27
CA SER A 174 -17.32 4.31 12.62
C SER A 174 -18.08 3.43 13.61
N THR A 175 -19.32 3.09 13.28
CA THR A 175 -20.08 2.05 13.97
C THR A 175 -19.48 0.66 13.79
N HIS A 176 -18.71 0.44 12.73
CA HIS A 176 -18.09 -0.85 12.41
C HIS A 176 -16.76 -1.04 13.14
N PRO A 177 -16.60 -2.11 13.95
CA PRO A 177 -15.39 -2.29 14.74
C PRO A 177 -14.14 -2.54 13.91
N ASN A 178 -14.22 -3.21 12.76
CA ASN A 178 -13.05 -3.42 11.89
C ASN A 178 -12.50 -2.10 11.35
N GLN A 179 -13.36 -1.13 11.02
CA GLN A 179 -12.92 0.22 10.63
C GLN A 179 -12.25 0.94 11.81
N ARG A 180 -12.79 0.84 13.02
CA ARG A 180 -12.15 1.44 14.21
C ARG A 180 -10.80 0.79 14.54
N LYS A 181 -10.67 -0.54 14.41
CA LYS A 181 -9.39 -1.25 14.54
C LYS A 181 -8.40 -0.80 13.48
N ALA A 182 -8.83 -0.76 12.21
CA ALA A 182 -8.00 -0.27 11.11
C ALA A 182 -7.49 1.14 11.38
N ALA A 183 -8.33 2.06 11.86
CA ALA A 183 -7.90 3.40 12.23
C ALA A 183 -6.75 3.39 13.26
N MET A 184 -6.85 2.57 14.31
CA MET A 184 -5.78 2.48 15.31
C MET A 184 -4.51 1.84 14.76
N THR A 185 -4.65 0.75 14.01
CA THR A 185 -3.50 0.05 13.39
C THR A 185 -2.75 0.97 12.42
N LEU A 186 -3.48 1.61 11.49
CA LEU A 186 -2.88 2.51 10.50
C LEU A 186 -2.28 3.76 11.15
N LEU A 187 -2.91 4.31 12.20
CA LEU A 187 -2.32 5.43 12.95
C LEU A 187 -0.98 5.03 13.59
N GLY A 188 -0.90 3.83 14.16
CA GLY A 188 0.35 3.28 14.69
C GLY A 188 1.43 3.16 13.63
N ILE A 189 1.10 2.61 12.47
CA ILE A 189 2.03 2.41 11.34
C ILE A 189 2.63 3.73 10.84
N LEU A 190 1.82 4.79 10.75
CA LEU A 190 2.32 6.10 10.34
C LEU A 190 3.44 6.64 11.25
N SER A 191 3.54 6.18 12.50
CA SER A 191 4.46 6.75 13.48
C SER A 191 5.94 6.66 13.10
N GLU A 192 6.34 5.68 12.29
CA GLU A 192 7.73 5.56 11.81
C GLU A 192 8.01 6.55 10.68
N GLY A 193 7.35 6.40 9.53
CA GLY A 193 7.57 7.26 8.36
C GLY A 193 7.10 8.70 8.52
N CYS A 194 6.17 8.97 9.45
CA CYS A 194 5.63 10.31 9.72
C CYS A 194 6.06 10.89 11.08
N ALA A 195 7.10 10.32 11.71
CA ALA A 195 7.49 10.61 13.09
C ALA A 195 7.62 12.10 13.40
N GLU A 196 8.27 12.87 12.53
CA GLU A 196 8.50 14.31 12.77
C GLU A 196 7.18 15.09 12.90
N THR A 197 6.23 14.84 11.99
CA THR A 197 4.92 15.51 12.02
C THR A 197 4.11 15.03 13.22
N MET A 198 4.13 13.73 13.49
CA MET A 198 3.38 13.14 14.60
C MET A 198 3.87 13.59 15.97
N ARG A 199 5.20 13.75 16.17
CA ARG A 199 5.76 14.30 17.42
C ARG A 199 5.21 15.69 17.73
N ARG A 200 5.02 16.55 16.73
CA ARG A 200 4.44 17.90 16.90
C ARG A 200 2.96 17.87 17.26
N GLN A 201 2.26 16.78 16.98
CA GLN A 201 0.83 16.60 17.25
C GLN A 201 0.57 15.57 18.36
N LEU A 202 1.61 15.12 19.07
CA LEU A 202 1.52 14.02 20.02
C LEU A 202 0.53 14.30 21.16
N ASP A 203 0.43 15.56 21.59
CA ASP A 203 -0.53 16.00 22.61
C ASP A 203 -1.99 15.74 22.21
N GLN A 204 -2.29 15.60 20.92
CA GLN A 204 -3.61 15.25 20.41
C GLN A 204 -3.71 13.75 20.09
N LEU A 205 -2.67 13.20 19.47
CA LEU A 205 -2.65 11.81 19.01
C LEU A 205 -2.60 10.79 20.15
N LEU A 206 -1.84 11.07 21.22
CA LEU A 206 -1.69 10.16 22.34
C LEU A 206 -3.00 10.00 23.14
N PRO A 207 -3.70 11.07 23.57
CA PRO A 207 -5.01 10.91 24.22
C PRO A 207 -6.03 10.21 23.32
N PHE A 208 -5.99 10.47 22.02
CA PHE A 208 -6.86 9.80 21.05
C PHE A 208 -6.63 8.29 21.01
N ALA A 209 -5.36 7.84 20.90
CA ALA A 209 -5.02 6.41 20.92
C ALA A 209 -5.33 5.75 22.28
N LEU A 210 -5.10 6.46 23.41
CA LEU A 210 -5.42 5.96 24.74
C LEU A 210 -6.93 5.77 24.95
N LYS A 211 -7.76 6.67 24.42
CA LYS A 211 -9.22 6.55 24.50
C LYS A 211 -9.74 5.28 23.81
N ALA A 212 -9.05 4.78 22.77
CA ALA A 212 -9.47 3.57 22.08
C ALA A 212 -9.35 2.28 22.93
N PHE A 213 -8.65 2.32 24.08
CA PHE A 213 -8.69 1.22 25.05
C PHE A 213 -10.04 1.09 25.76
N GLU A 214 -10.89 2.11 25.70
CA GLU A 214 -12.25 2.08 26.26
C GLU A 214 -13.28 1.52 25.26
N ASP A 215 -12.85 1.14 24.04
CA ASP A 215 -13.76 0.62 23.03
C ASP A 215 -14.46 -0.67 23.53
N PRO A 216 -15.78 -0.83 23.29
CA PRO A 216 -16.51 -2.03 23.69
C PRO A 216 -15.94 -3.31 23.04
N GLN A 217 -15.35 -3.20 21.85
CA GLN A 217 -14.89 -4.35 21.07
C GLN A 217 -13.42 -4.65 21.35
N ALA A 218 -13.14 -5.91 21.73
CA ALA A 218 -11.79 -6.34 22.09
C ALA A 218 -10.77 -6.12 20.97
N LEU A 219 -11.17 -6.35 19.73
CA LEU A 219 -10.32 -6.18 18.54
C LEU A 219 -9.85 -4.72 18.35
N VAL A 220 -10.68 -3.74 18.72
CA VAL A 220 -10.30 -2.32 18.67
C VAL A 220 -9.31 -1.98 19.77
N ARG A 221 -9.50 -2.53 20.98
CA ARG A 221 -8.54 -2.38 22.09
C ARG A 221 -7.18 -2.99 21.77
N VAL A 222 -7.15 -4.12 21.04
CA VAL A 222 -5.90 -4.69 20.50
C VAL A 222 -5.25 -3.71 19.51
N GLY A 223 -6.02 -3.14 18.58
CA GLY A 223 -5.53 -2.10 17.67
C GLY A 223 -4.94 -0.90 18.41
N ALA A 224 -5.58 -0.45 19.50
CA ALA A 224 -5.08 0.62 20.37
C ALA A 224 -3.74 0.25 21.03
N ALA A 225 -3.61 -0.98 21.53
CA ALA A 225 -2.35 -1.48 22.09
C ALA A 225 -1.22 -1.51 21.06
N THR A 226 -1.50 -1.99 19.84
CA THR A 226 -0.55 -1.95 18.73
C THR A 226 -0.13 -0.53 18.39
N CYS A 227 -1.08 0.41 18.32
CA CYS A 227 -0.81 1.83 18.06
C CYS A 227 0.14 2.44 19.10
N ILE A 228 -0.14 2.23 20.39
CA ILE A 228 0.72 2.74 21.46
C ILE A 228 2.09 2.09 21.43
N GLY A 229 2.18 0.78 21.16
CA GLY A 229 3.46 0.08 21.00
C GLY A 229 4.34 0.72 19.92
N GLN A 230 3.74 1.05 18.76
CA GLN A 230 4.43 1.75 17.67
C GLN A 230 4.86 3.16 18.08
N PHE A 231 4.00 3.93 18.75
CA PHE A 231 4.35 5.27 19.24
C PHE A 231 5.56 5.24 20.19
N ILE A 232 5.62 4.26 21.09
CA ILE A 232 6.74 4.08 22.03
C ILE A 232 8.05 3.76 21.30
N GLY A 233 7.99 3.06 20.17
CA GLY A 233 9.15 2.77 19.33
C GLY A 233 9.62 3.99 18.53
N ALA A 234 8.70 4.61 17.79
CA ALA A 234 9.02 5.58 16.75
C ALA A 234 9.02 7.05 17.22
N LEU A 235 8.17 7.41 18.18
CA LEU A 235 7.97 8.81 18.60
C LEU A 235 8.79 9.21 19.82
N ARG A 236 9.79 8.42 20.21
CA ARG A 236 10.69 8.78 21.31
C ARG A 236 11.27 10.18 21.09
N VAL A 237 11.24 10.98 22.14
CA VAL A 237 12.00 12.23 22.19
C VAL A 237 13.48 11.82 22.32
N PRO A 238 14.37 12.25 21.42
CA PRO A 238 15.80 11.97 21.58
C PRO A 238 16.24 12.45 22.96
N ALA A 239 17.03 11.64 23.67
CA ALA A 239 17.62 12.11 24.92
C ALA A 239 18.52 13.30 24.60
N ALA A 240 18.63 14.26 25.52
CA ALA A 240 19.42 15.49 25.33
C ALA A 240 20.92 15.26 24.98
N GLY A 241 21.40 14.00 24.99
CA GLY A 241 22.75 13.62 24.59
C GLY A 241 22.90 13.07 23.15
N ASP A 242 21.82 12.83 22.41
CA ASP A 242 21.90 12.29 21.04
C ASP A 242 22.07 13.37 19.96
N ILE A 243 22.07 14.65 20.35
CA ILE A 243 22.22 15.81 19.45
C ILE A 243 23.70 16.13 19.19
N GLU A 244 24.64 15.58 19.97
CA GLU A 244 26.09 15.86 19.83
C GLU A 244 26.83 14.94 18.85
N ALA A 245 26.14 14.08 18.09
CA ALA A 245 26.77 13.13 17.17
C ALA A 245 26.45 13.36 15.67
N VAL A 246 26.20 14.62 15.26
CA VAL A 246 26.11 15.02 13.84
C VAL A 246 27.14 16.10 13.53
#